data_AF-A0A1B5KSP6-F1
#
_entry.id   AF-A0A1B5KSP6-F1
#
_cell.length_a   1.000
_cell.length_b   1.000
_cell.length_c   1.000
_cell.angle_alpha   90.00
_cell.angle_beta   90.00
_cell.angle_gamma   90.00
#
_symmetry.space_group_name_H-M   'P 1'
#
loop_
_entity.id
_entity.type
_entity.pdbx_description
1 polymer ?
#
loop_
_entity_poly.entity_id
_entity_poly.type
_entity_poly.pdbx_seq_one_letter_code
_entity_poly.pdbx_strand_id
1 'polypeptide(L)'
;MGSHARDARDAKDAKDAKELVVLVTGFGPFREQYPVNPSWEIARGLPPFLPPLRPDLPPVRILVHPEPIRVSYKVVRGLVPQLWGAYRGREVDAAIHIGMAGPRPFYQLERRAHRTGYKTADVDGECLDDGADGRPDDEGWIWYGQPDEIFSELDIDDVHKRWQAHSSKDMDLRISEDPGRYLCDFIYYCSLSHLSQAGRPRKVCFLHVPSDASEAAVAHGRELTMNLVRSIAESETARGHDGHGRGQGQGQGQGHGSGGGSGGGSGGGSGGGGGSGHG
;
A
#
# COMPACT_ATOMS: atom_id res chain seq x y z
N MET A 1 -26.17 -18.76 -31.04
CA MET A 1 -24.79 -19.30 -30.91
C MET A 1 -23.80 -18.33 -30.21
N GLY A 2 -24.21 -17.15 -29.74
CA GLY A 2 -23.30 -16.15 -29.15
C GLY A 2 -23.16 -16.13 -27.62
N SER A 3 -24.03 -16.82 -26.86
CA SER A 3 -23.99 -16.84 -25.39
C SER A 3 -22.92 -17.78 -24.85
N HIS A 4 -22.88 -19.03 -25.33
CA HIS A 4 -21.94 -20.04 -24.86
C HIS A 4 -20.46 -19.69 -25.09
N ALA A 5 -20.15 -18.88 -26.10
CA ALA A 5 -18.79 -18.43 -26.37
C ALA A 5 -18.33 -17.27 -25.47
N ARG A 6 -19.27 -16.55 -24.81
CA ARG A 6 -18.96 -15.54 -23.79
C ARG A 6 -18.81 -16.21 -22.43
N ASP A 7 -19.76 -17.07 -22.07
CA ASP A 7 -19.71 -17.85 -20.82
C ASP A 7 -18.43 -18.69 -20.70
N ALA A 8 -17.96 -19.29 -21.80
CA ALA A 8 -16.72 -20.06 -21.83
C ALA A 8 -15.44 -19.19 -21.82
N ARG A 9 -15.52 -17.92 -22.23
CA ARG A 9 -14.42 -16.95 -22.11
C ARG A 9 -14.35 -16.39 -20.70
N ASP A 10 -15.49 -15.99 -20.14
CA ASP A 10 -15.60 -15.50 -18.76
C ASP A 10 -15.18 -16.57 -17.74
N ALA A 11 -15.53 -17.85 -17.98
CA ALA A 11 -15.08 -18.97 -17.15
C ALA A 11 -13.60 -19.33 -17.31
N LYS A 12 -12.98 -18.98 -18.44
CA LYS A 12 -11.55 -19.20 -18.69
C LYS A 12 -10.72 -18.06 -18.07
N ASP A 13 -11.17 -16.82 -18.22
CA ASP A 13 -10.52 -15.64 -17.66
C ASP A 13 -10.58 -15.64 -16.12
N ALA A 14 -11.66 -16.16 -15.52
CA ALA A 14 -11.75 -16.40 -14.07
C ALA A 14 -10.78 -17.47 -13.56
N LYS A 15 -10.34 -18.40 -14.44
CA LYS A 15 -9.43 -19.50 -14.09
C LYS A 15 -7.96 -19.10 -14.23
N ASP A 16 -7.68 -18.06 -15.00
CA ASP A 16 -6.34 -17.52 -15.29
C ASP A 16 -6.04 -16.21 -14.50
N ALA A 17 -6.97 -15.72 -13.68
CA ALA A 17 -6.77 -14.55 -12.85
C ALA A 17 -5.65 -14.79 -11.80
N LYS A 18 -4.56 -14.03 -11.90
CA LYS A 18 -3.46 -14.06 -10.92
C LYS A 18 -4.03 -13.82 -9.52
N GLU A 19 -3.78 -14.76 -8.61
CA GLU A 19 -4.11 -14.62 -7.18
C GLU A 19 -3.43 -13.35 -6.61
N LEU A 20 -4.19 -12.53 -5.87
CA LEU A 20 -3.66 -11.38 -5.14
C LEU A 20 -3.20 -11.84 -3.76
N VAL A 21 -1.93 -11.64 -3.42
CA VAL A 21 -1.34 -12.06 -2.15
C VAL A 21 -1.17 -10.86 -1.22
N VAL A 22 -1.94 -10.84 -0.13
CA VAL A 22 -1.87 -9.81 0.91
C VAL A 22 -1.21 -10.36 2.17
N LEU A 23 -0.04 -9.82 2.54
CA LEU A 23 0.63 -10.12 3.81
C LEU A 23 -0.02 -9.34 4.95
N VAL A 24 -0.23 -9.99 6.09
CA VAL A 24 -0.73 -9.38 7.31
C VAL A 24 0.17 -9.73 8.48
N THR A 25 0.55 -8.73 9.26
CA THR A 25 1.35 -8.89 10.48
C THR A 25 0.65 -8.27 11.68
N GLY A 26 0.98 -8.73 12.87
CA GLY A 26 0.60 -8.09 14.13
C GLY A 26 1.78 -8.11 15.10
N PHE A 27 1.76 -7.23 16.09
CA PHE A 27 2.81 -7.14 17.10
C PHE A 27 2.46 -7.95 18.35
N GLY A 28 3.51 -8.40 19.05
CA GLY A 28 3.39 -8.98 20.38
C GLY A 28 3.14 -7.93 21.48
N PRO A 29 2.92 -8.36 22.73
CA PRO A 29 2.81 -7.47 23.89
C PRO A 29 4.06 -6.60 24.07
N PHE A 30 3.89 -5.38 24.58
CA PHE A 30 5.02 -4.44 24.78
C PHE A 30 4.94 -3.58 26.04
N ARG A 31 3.86 -3.69 26.82
CA ARG A 31 3.71 -3.03 28.12
C ARG A 31 2.94 -3.94 29.05
N GLU A 32 3.25 -3.88 30.34
CA GLU A 32 2.57 -4.68 31.37
C GLU A 32 1.06 -4.41 31.40
N GLN A 33 0.62 -3.18 31.11
CA GLN A 33 -0.80 -2.82 31.05
C GLN A 33 -1.54 -3.45 29.85
N TYR A 34 -0.80 -3.98 28.87
CA TYR A 34 -1.33 -4.61 27.67
C TYR A 34 -0.70 -6.01 27.50
N PRO A 35 -1.05 -6.97 28.38
CA PRO A 35 -0.47 -8.31 28.36
C PRO A 35 -0.85 -9.11 27.11
N VAL A 36 -1.90 -8.68 26.41
CA VAL A 36 -2.32 -9.18 25.10
C VAL A 36 -2.30 -8.00 24.13
N ASN A 37 -1.70 -8.19 22.96
CA ASN A 37 -1.73 -7.20 21.90
C ASN A 37 -2.82 -7.58 20.87
N PRO A 38 -3.90 -6.80 20.76
CA PRO A 38 -5.03 -7.13 19.88
C PRO A 38 -4.61 -7.20 18.40
N SER A 39 -3.54 -6.52 17.99
CA SER A 39 -3.06 -6.58 16.60
C SER A 39 -2.67 -8.00 16.17
N TRP A 40 -1.99 -8.75 17.04
CA TRP A 40 -1.66 -10.14 16.76
C TRP A 40 -2.89 -11.05 16.82
N GLU A 41 -3.74 -10.87 17.84
CA GLU A 41 -4.96 -11.67 18.00
C GLU A 41 -5.92 -11.51 16.82
N ILE A 42 -5.97 -10.31 16.23
CA ILE A 42 -6.68 -10.04 14.99
C ILE A 42 -6.00 -10.78 13.83
N ALA A 43 -4.70 -10.55 13.61
CA ALA A 43 -3.97 -11.13 12.48
C ALA A 43 -4.03 -12.66 12.46
N ARG A 44 -3.73 -13.32 13.58
CA ARG A 44 -3.69 -14.79 13.70
C ARG A 44 -5.02 -15.48 13.41
N GLY A 45 -6.13 -14.77 13.59
CA GLY A 45 -7.47 -15.31 13.38
C GLY A 45 -8.02 -15.05 11.97
N LEU A 46 -7.25 -14.45 11.07
CA LEU A 46 -7.67 -14.27 9.68
C LEU A 46 -7.67 -15.59 8.92
N PRO A 47 -8.65 -15.83 8.03
CA PRO A 47 -8.66 -16.99 7.16
C PRO A 47 -7.51 -16.91 6.14
N PRO A 48 -7.01 -18.04 5.61
CA PRO A 48 -5.95 -18.05 4.60
C PRO A 48 -6.37 -17.47 3.24
N PHE A 49 -7.68 -17.33 3.01
CA PHE A 49 -8.25 -16.71 1.83
C PHE A 49 -9.41 -15.80 2.23
N LEU A 50 -9.55 -14.68 1.52
CA LEU A 50 -10.69 -13.81 1.68
C LEU A 50 -11.95 -14.50 1.10
N PRO A 51 -13.05 -14.61 1.86
CA PRO A 51 -14.31 -15.07 1.31
C PRO A 51 -14.81 -14.10 0.22
N PRO A 52 -15.13 -14.61 -0.99
CA PRO A 52 -15.60 -13.77 -2.08
C PRO A 52 -16.97 -13.18 -1.74
N LEU A 53 -17.13 -11.86 -1.90
CA LEU A 53 -18.45 -11.21 -1.88
C LEU A 53 -19.00 -11.00 -3.29
N ARG A 54 -18.12 -10.92 -4.29
CA ARG A 54 -18.46 -10.74 -5.69
C ARG A 54 -17.59 -11.67 -6.56
N PRO A 55 -18.10 -12.13 -7.72
CA PRO A 55 -17.38 -13.03 -8.60
C PRO A 55 -16.29 -12.34 -9.44
N ASP A 56 -16.20 -11.01 -9.42
CA ASP A 56 -15.31 -10.20 -10.25
C ASP A 56 -13.93 -9.92 -9.64
N LEU A 57 -13.73 -10.29 -8.37
CA LEU A 57 -12.43 -10.17 -7.72
C LEU A 57 -11.55 -11.38 -8.02
N PRO A 58 -10.24 -11.18 -8.27
CA PRO A 58 -9.30 -12.30 -8.27
C PRO A 58 -9.31 -12.99 -6.89
N PRO A 59 -8.97 -14.28 -6.81
CA PRO A 59 -8.77 -14.94 -5.52
C PRO A 59 -7.77 -14.15 -4.67
N VAL A 60 -8.15 -13.79 -3.44
CA VAL A 60 -7.29 -13.04 -2.53
C VAL A 60 -6.79 -13.98 -1.44
N ARG A 61 -5.48 -14.21 -1.44
CA ARG A 61 -4.81 -14.99 -0.40
C ARG A 61 -4.28 -14.08 0.69
N ILE A 62 -4.58 -14.44 1.94
CA ILE A 62 -4.10 -13.73 3.11
C ILE A 62 -2.94 -14.53 3.71
N LEU A 63 -1.76 -13.91 3.76
CA LEU A 63 -0.60 -14.44 4.44
C LEU A 63 -0.48 -13.84 5.82
N VAL A 64 -0.79 -14.61 6.86
CA VAL A 64 -0.47 -14.18 8.22
C VAL A 64 0.97 -14.58 8.56
N HIS A 65 1.76 -13.63 9.07
CA HIS A 65 3.08 -13.92 9.66
C HIS A 65 2.92 -14.96 10.80
N PRO A 66 3.78 -15.99 10.93
CA PRO A 66 3.53 -17.13 11.82
C PRO A 66 3.41 -16.80 13.30
N GLU A 67 4.04 -15.72 13.73
CA GLU A 67 4.20 -15.36 15.14
C GLU A 67 3.98 -13.86 15.32
N PRO A 68 3.67 -13.39 16.54
CA PRO A 68 3.62 -11.96 16.79
C PRO A 68 5.01 -11.33 16.57
N ILE A 69 5.07 -10.25 15.82
CA ILE A 69 6.32 -9.50 15.65
C ILE A 69 6.71 -8.93 17.01
N ARG A 70 7.93 -9.25 17.48
CA ARG A 70 8.47 -8.62 18.68
C ARG A 70 8.58 -7.12 18.45
N VAL A 71 8.16 -6.32 19.43
CA VAL A 71 8.25 -4.85 19.40
C VAL A 71 9.71 -4.45 19.66
N SER A 72 10.59 -4.74 18.70
CA SER A 72 12.04 -4.53 18.77
C SER A 72 12.57 -3.99 17.44
N TYR A 73 13.39 -2.93 17.51
CA TYR A 73 13.95 -2.30 16.31
C TYR A 73 14.83 -3.27 15.53
N LYS A 74 15.67 -4.03 16.24
CA LYS A 74 16.58 -5.02 15.66
C LYS A 74 15.81 -6.14 14.96
N VAL A 75 14.74 -6.65 15.58
CA VAL A 75 13.88 -7.68 14.98
C VAL A 75 13.23 -7.17 13.71
N VAL A 76 12.61 -5.98 13.75
CA VAL A 76 11.96 -5.39 12.58
C VAL A 76 12.96 -5.14 11.44
N ARG A 77 14.14 -4.60 11.76
CA ARG A 77 15.20 -4.31 10.79
C ARG A 77 15.65 -5.58 10.04
N GLY A 78 15.79 -6.70 10.74
CA GLY A 78 16.13 -7.99 10.13
C GLY A 78 14.97 -8.69 9.41
N LEU A 79 13.73 -8.46 9.86
CA LEU A 79 12.55 -9.14 9.34
C LEU A 79 12.05 -8.56 8.02
N VAL A 80 11.99 -7.23 7.89
CA VAL A 80 11.32 -6.57 6.75
C VAL A 80 11.83 -7.02 5.38
N PRO A 81 13.15 -7.10 5.11
CA PRO A 81 13.63 -7.60 3.82
C PRO A 81 13.12 -9.02 3.49
N GLN A 82 12.91 -9.86 4.50
CA GLN A 82 12.39 -11.22 4.33
C GLN A 82 10.90 -11.23 4.00
N LEU A 83 10.12 -10.30 4.54
CA LEU A 83 8.68 -10.16 4.26
C LEU A 83 8.41 -9.86 2.78
N TRP A 84 9.31 -9.10 2.16
CA TRP A 84 9.17 -8.69 0.76
C TRP A 84 9.94 -9.57 -0.22
N GLY A 85 10.75 -10.53 0.23
CA GLY A 85 11.32 -11.56 -0.64
C GLY A 85 10.28 -12.54 -1.18
N ALA A 86 10.71 -13.75 -1.57
CA ALA A 86 9.81 -14.88 -1.85
C ALA A 86 9.24 -15.44 -0.53
N TYR A 87 8.44 -14.64 0.18
CA TYR A 87 7.95 -14.92 1.52
C TYR A 87 7.05 -16.17 1.51
N ARG A 88 7.55 -17.24 2.14
CA ARG A 88 6.94 -18.59 2.06
C ARG A 88 6.71 -19.07 0.63
N GLY A 89 7.67 -18.76 -0.26
CA GLY A 89 7.68 -19.18 -1.65
C GLY A 89 6.74 -18.38 -2.56
N ARG A 90 6.23 -17.22 -2.10
CA ARG A 90 5.30 -16.39 -2.89
C ARG A 90 5.72 -14.93 -2.87
N GLU A 91 5.42 -14.24 -3.95
CA GLU A 91 5.54 -12.79 -3.99
C GLU A 91 4.36 -12.15 -3.26
N VAL A 92 4.64 -11.13 -2.47
CA VAL A 92 3.63 -10.32 -1.79
C VAL A 92 3.27 -9.15 -2.70
N ASP A 93 1.98 -9.02 -3.04
CA ASP A 93 1.47 -7.91 -3.87
C ASP A 93 1.11 -6.68 -3.02
N ALA A 94 0.64 -6.90 -1.79
CA ALA A 94 0.39 -5.84 -0.81
C ALA A 94 0.59 -6.32 0.64
N ALA A 95 0.78 -5.40 1.60
CA ALA A 95 0.86 -5.73 3.01
C ALA A 95 0.03 -4.81 3.92
N ILE A 96 -0.48 -5.38 5.02
CA ILE A 96 -1.10 -4.66 6.13
C ILE A 96 -0.33 -5.00 7.40
N HIS A 97 0.36 -4.01 7.96
CA HIS A 97 0.91 -4.12 9.31
C HIS A 97 -0.14 -3.65 10.31
N ILE A 98 -0.48 -4.46 11.31
CA ILE A 98 -1.45 -4.10 12.34
C ILE A 98 -0.70 -3.75 13.63
N GLY A 99 -1.09 -2.65 14.26
CA GLY A 99 -0.56 -2.24 15.57
C GLY A 99 -1.65 -1.66 16.45
N MET A 100 -1.44 -1.72 17.76
CA MET A 100 -2.37 -1.16 18.74
C MET A 100 -2.05 0.32 19.00
N ALA A 101 -3.06 1.19 18.96
CA ALA A 101 -2.91 2.64 19.20
C ALA A 101 -3.61 3.10 20.48
N GLY A 102 -2.97 2.90 21.65
CA GLY A 102 -3.44 3.43 22.93
C GLY A 102 -4.94 3.16 23.24
N PRO A 103 -5.56 3.90 24.17
CA PRO A 103 -6.96 3.70 24.56
C PRO A 103 -7.97 4.27 23.54
N ARG A 104 -7.59 4.45 22.27
CA ARG A 104 -8.46 5.06 21.25
C ARG A 104 -9.54 4.06 20.81
N PRO A 105 -10.83 4.40 20.85
CA PRO A 105 -11.91 3.48 20.49
C PRO A 105 -12.21 3.48 18.97
N PHE A 106 -11.21 3.74 18.13
CA PHE A 106 -11.38 3.86 16.67
C PHE A 106 -10.23 3.19 15.91
N TYR A 107 -10.46 2.90 14.63
CA TYR A 107 -9.49 2.26 13.75
C TYR A 107 -8.93 3.28 12.76
N GLN A 108 -7.63 3.22 12.48
CA GLN A 108 -6.97 4.18 11.59
C GLN A 108 -6.13 3.48 10.53
N LEU A 109 -6.30 3.91 9.29
CA LEU A 109 -5.45 3.54 8.16
C LEU A 109 -4.40 4.64 7.96
N GLU A 110 -3.13 4.29 8.14
CA GLU A 110 -2.01 5.23 8.04
C GLU A 110 -1.54 5.35 6.59
N ARG A 111 -1.50 6.58 6.06
CA ARG A 111 -1.13 6.81 4.65
C ARG A 111 0.36 7.03 4.40
N ARG A 112 1.13 7.38 5.43
CA ARG A 112 2.56 7.71 5.34
C ARG A 112 3.33 7.25 6.59
N ALA A 113 4.65 7.12 6.45
CA ALA A 113 5.57 6.78 7.52
C ALA A 113 6.80 7.70 7.50
N HIS A 114 7.54 7.78 8.60
CA HIS A 114 8.61 8.76 8.80
C HIS A 114 9.98 8.11 9.03
N ARG A 115 11.04 8.72 8.50
CA ARG A 115 12.40 8.16 8.55
C ARG A 115 13.07 8.29 9.91
N THR A 116 12.67 9.28 10.70
CA THR A 116 13.36 9.73 11.91
C THR A 116 12.37 10.08 13.02
N GLY A 117 12.88 10.29 14.23
CA GLY A 117 12.12 10.68 15.44
C GLY A 117 11.96 9.57 16.48
N TYR A 118 12.55 8.39 16.26
CA TYR A 118 12.44 7.23 17.15
C TYR A 118 13.26 7.44 18.44
N LYS A 119 12.60 7.91 19.50
CA LYS A 119 13.23 8.23 20.80
C LYS A 119 12.93 7.22 21.91
N THR A 120 11.95 6.35 21.69
CA THR A 120 11.46 5.43 22.72
C THR A 120 12.18 4.09 22.60
N ALA A 121 12.72 3.61 23.72
CA ALA A 121 13.28 2.27 23.83
C ALA A 121 12.23 1.19 23.54
N ASP A 122 12.69 0.11 22.93
CA ASP A 122 11.86 -1.04 22.58
C ASP A 122 11.64 -1.98 23.78
N VAL A 123 11.01 -3.14 23.57
CA VAL A 123 10.73 -4.09 24.68
C VAL A 123 11.96 -4.80 25.22
N ASP A 124 13.09 -4.68 24.52
CA ASP A 124 14.39 -5.18 24.97
C ASP A 124 15.17 -4.10 25.73
N GLY A 125 14.62 -2.89 25.87
CA GLY A 125 15.26 -1.74 26.51
C GLY A 125 16.21 -0.98 25.58
N GLU A 126 16.21 -1.31 24.28
CA GLU A 126 17.14 -0.76 23.30
C GLU A 126 16.51 0.37 22.49
N CYS A 127 17.27 1.43 22.23
CA CYS A 127 16.89 2.47 21.28
C CYS A 127 17.29 2.06 19.85
N LEU A 128 16.78 2.78 18.84
CA LEU A 128 17.23 2.56 17.47
C LEU A 128 18.73 2.90 17.34
N ASP A 129 19.53 1.95 16.86
CA ASP A 129 21.00 2.06 16.70
C ASP A 129 21.45 3.25 15.84
N ASP A 130 20.58 3.72 14.94
CA ASP A 130 20.86 4.85 14.07
C ASP A 130 20.70 6.21 14.77
N GLY A 131 20.17 6.21 16.00
CA GLY A 131 19.77 7.42 16.72
C GLY A 131 18.42 7.97 16.24
N ALA A 132 17.85 8.90 17.01
CA ALA A 132 16.55 9.48 16.69
C ALA A 132 16.57 10.30 15.39
N ASP A 133 17.69 10.97 15.09
CA ASP A 133 17.84 11.81 13.91
C ASP A 133 18.42 11.04 12.70
N GLY A 134 18.73 9.75 12.87
CA GLY A 134 19.37 8.93 11.85
C GLY A 134 20.82 9.35 11.58
N ARG A 135 21.33 8.99 10.40
CA ARG A 135 22.71 9.27 9.97
C ARG A 135 22.73 9.88 8.56
N PRO A 136 22.20 11.11 8.38
CA PRO A 136 21.98 11.70 7.06
C PRO A 136 23.27 11.92 6.26
N ASP A 137 24.41 12.11 6.94
CA ASP A 137 25.72 12.32 6.32
C ASP A 137 26.51 11.02 6.08
N ASP A 138 25.97 9.87 6.48
CA ASP A 138 26.58 8.55 6.31
C ASP A 138 26.02 7.88 5.06
N GLU A 139 26.79 7.86 3.96
CA GLU A 139 26.42 7.15 2.72
C GLU A 139 26.22 5.65 2.93
N GLY A 140 26.77 5.08 4.01
CA GLY A 140 26.57 3.69 4.41
C GLY A 140 25.28 3.44 5.20
N TRP A 141 24.52 4.48 5.56
CA TRP A 141 23.26 4.31 6.26
C TRP A 141 22.21 3.69 5.34
N ILE A 142 21.47 2.70 5.85
CA ILE A 142 20.45 1.97 5.07
C ILE A 142 19.36 2.89 4.50
N TRP A 143 19.13 4.05 5.11
CA TRP A 143 18.17 5.06 4.65
C TRP A 143 18.83 6.34 4.12
N TYR A 144 20.11 6.27 3.76
CA TYR A 144 20.78 7.34 3.04
C TYR A 144 20.03 7.66 1.73
N GLY A 145 19.79 8.95 1.49
CA GLY A 145 19.03 9.43 0.32
C GLY A 145 17.54 9.06 0.27
N GLN A 146 17.00 8.35 1.28
CA GLN A 146 15.56 8.08 1.34
C GLN A 146 14.79 9.32 1.82
N PRO A 147 13.53 9.51 1.36
CA PRO A 147 12.69 10.63 1.80
C PRO A 147 12.44 10.63 3.31
N ASP A 148 12.28 11.81 3.93
CA ASP A 148 11.88 11.90 5.34
C ASP A 148 10.50 11.30 5.62
N GLU A 149 9.62 11.37 4.62
CA GLU A 149 8.29 10.76 4.64
C GLU A 149 8.09 9.95 3.37
N ILE A 150 7.59 8.72 3.52
CA ILE A 150 7.21 7.89 2.38
C ILE A 150 5.72 7.59 2.47
N PHE A 151 5.01 7.78 1.36
CA PHE A 151 3.59 7.48 1.23
C PHE A 151 3.40 6.06 0.67
N SER A 152 2.30 5.42 1.08
CA SER A 152 1.80 4.23 0.40
C SER A 152 1.45 4.56 -1.04
N GLU A 153 1.66 3.59 -1.94
CA GLU A 153 1.13 3.65 -3.30
C GLU A 153 -0.24 2.99 -3.45
N LEU A 154 -0.79 2.42 -2.37
CA LEU A 154 -2.21 2.08 -2.31
C LEU A 154 -3.03 3.38 -2.42
N ASP A 155 -4.17 3.31 -3.08
CA ASP A 155 -5.14 4.40 -3.11
C ASP A 155 -5.87 4.48 -1.77
N ILE A 156 -5.22 5.08 -0.76
CA ILE A 156 -5.72 5.06 0.62
C ILE A 156 -7.12 5.70 0.72
N ASP A 157 -7.43 6.70 -0.10
CA ASP A 157 -8.74 7.35 -0.10
C ASP A 157 -9.83 6.42 -0.69
N ASP A 158 -9.58 5.76 -1.83
CA ASP A 158 -10.53 4.78 -2.38
C ASP A 158 -10.67 3.53 -1.50
N VAL A 159 -9.55 3.01 -0.97
CA VAL A 159 -9.53 1.90 -0.01
C VAL A 159 -10.33 2.24 1.23
N HIS A 160 -10.15 3.42 1.81
CA HIS A 160 -10.89 3.86 3.00
C HIS A 160 -12.38 3.99 2.72
N LYS A 161 -12.77 4.60 1.59
CA LYS A 161 -14.16 4.70 1.16
C LYS A 161 -14.83 3.33 1.03
N ARG A 162 -14.15 2.37 0.39
CA ARG A 162 -14.64 0.98 0.28
C ARG A 162 -14.71 0.29 1.64
N TRP A 163 -13.71 0.51 2.48
CA TRP A 163 -13.64 -0.10 3.81
C TRP A 163 -14.81 0.36 4.69
N GLN A 164 -15.16 1.64 4.63
CA GLN A 164 -16.38 2.16 5.24
C GLN A 164 -17.65 1.55 4.65
N ALA A 165 -17.72 1.39 3.32
CA ALA A 165 -18.89 0.79 2.67
C ALA A 165 -19.10 -0.70 3.00
N HIS A 166 -18.01 -1.44 3.24
CA HIS A 166 -18.06 -2.85 3.64
C HIS A 166 -18.29 -3.07 5.14
N SER A 167 -18.28 -2.01 5.94
CA SER A 167 -18.35 -2.08 7.40
C SER A 167 -19.61 -1.43 7.96
N SER A 168 -19.96 -1.72 9.22
CA SER A 168 -21.09 -1.05 9.89
C SER A 168 -20.87 0.46 9.97
N LYS A 169 -21.94 1.25 9.79
CA LYS A 169 -21.91 2.72 9.88
C LYS A 169 -21.56 3.23 11.29
N ASP A 170 -21.72 2.38 12.30
CA ASP A 170 -21.39 2.72 13.68
C ASP A 170 -19.87 2.62 13.94
N MET A 171 -19.10 2.14 12.97
CA MET A 171 -17.65 2.04 13.10
C MET A 171 -16.93 3.35 12.78
N ASP A 172 -16.09 3.77 13.70
CA ASP A 172 -15.20 4.92 13.52
C ASP A 172 -13.91 4.50 12.80
N LEU A 173 -13.95 4.58 11.47
CA LEU A 173 -12.85 4.23 10.57
C LEU A 173 -12.27 5.52 9.97
N ARG A 174 -10.98 5.79 10.21
CA ARG A 174 -10.33 7.04 9.81
C ARG A 174 -9.09 6.80 8.96
N ILE A 175 -8.74 7.79 8.16
CA ILE A 175 -7.38 7.93 7.64
C ILE A 175 -6.55 8.69 8.67
N SER A 176 -5.29 8.30 8.82
CA SER A 176 -4.33 8.97 9.70
C SER A 176 -3.07 9.38 8.93
N GLU A 177 -2.54 10.52 9.34
CA GLU A 177 -1.33 11.14 8.80
C GLU A 177 -0.08 10.86 9.63
N ASP A 178 -0.25 10.26 10.80
CA ASP A 178 0.85 10.12 11.76
C ASP A 178 0.70 8.82 12.55
N PRO A 179 1.43 7.76 12.16
CA PRO A 179 1.49 6.51 12.92
C PRO A 179 2.31 6.64 14.23
N GLY A 180 2.78 7.82 14.60
CA GLY A 180 3.65 8.08 15.75
C GLY A 180 5.12 7.88 15.42
N ARG A 181 5.99 7.71 16.44
CA ARG A 181 7.43 7.47 16.28
C ARG A 181 7.93 6.33 17.16
N TYR A 182 7.30 5.18 16.97
CA TYR A 182 7.67 3.92 17.61
C TYR A 182 7.62 2.77 16.59
N LEU A 183 7.50 1.52 17.03
CA LEU A 183 7.62 0.36 16.16
C LEU A 183 6.54 0.25 15.07
N CYS A 184 5.37 0.88 15.26
CA CYS A 184 4.33 0.95 14.24
C CYS A 184 4.79 1.72 12.99
N ASP A 185 5.23 2.97 13.19
CA ASP A 185 5.82 3.80 12.13
C ASP A 185 7.12 3.18 11.60
N PHE A 186 7.93 2.59 12.48
CA PHE A 186 9.22 2.00 12.09
C PHE A 186 9.09 0.83 11.12
N ILE A 187 8.23 -0.17 11.40
CA ILE A 187 8.02 -1.28 10.45
C ILE A 187 7.40 -0.79 9.15
N TYR A 188 6.51 0.22 9.24
CA TYR A 188 5.87 0.79 8.07
C TYR A 188 6.89 1.49 7.17
N TYR A 189 7.72 2.37 7.74
CA TYR A 189 8.78 3.05 7.02
C TYR A 189 9.83 2.06 6.49
N CYS A 190 10.23 1.05 7.28
CA CYS A 190 11.12 -0.02 6.80
C CYS A 190 10.57 -0.70 5.54
N SER A 191 9.30 -1.08 5.54
CA SER A 191 8.65 -1.75 4.39
C SER A 191 8.56 -0.83 3.18
N LEU A 192 8.12 0.42 3.37
CA LEU A 192 8.03 1.42 2.31
C LEU A 192 9.39 1.74 1.69
N SER A 193 10.40 1.98 2.52
CA SER A 193 11.78 2.24 2.10
C SER A 193 12.38 1.05 1.36
N HIS A 194 12.18 -0.17 1.87
CA HIS A 194 12.70 -1.38 1.22
C HIS A 194 12.13 -1.55 -0.20
N LEU A 195 10.82 -1.36 -0.36
CA LEU A 195 10.17 -1.41 -1.68
C LEU A 195 10.65 -0.28 -2.59
N SER A 196 10.78 0.94 -2.06
CA SER A 196 11.30 2.11 -2.78
C SER A 196 12.69 1.83 -3.36
N GLN A 197 13.61 1.33 -2.53
CA GLN A 197 14.99 0.99 -2.91
C GLN A 197 15.04 -0.17 -3.92
N ALA A 198 14.10 -1.11 -3.84
CA ALA A 198 13.97 -2.22 -4.78
C ALA A 198 13.26 -1.85 -6.10
N GLY A 199 12.82 -0.60 -6.27
CA GLY A 199 12.04 -0.17 -7.44
C GLY A 199 10.68 -0.88 -7.56
N ARG A 200 10.12 -1.34 -6.44
CA ARG A 200 8.85 -2.07 -6.38
C ARG A 200 7.71 -1.17 -5.91
N PRO A 201 6.46 -1.44 -6.33
CA PRO A 201 5.32 -0.68 -5.86
C PRO A 201 5.22 -0.69 -4.33
N ARG A 202 5.06 0.48 -3.73
CA ARG A 202 5.00 0.68 -2.26
C ARG A 202 3.63 0.36 -1.70
N LYS A 203 3.10 -0.83 -2.03
CA LYS A 203 1.75 -1.28 -1.69
C LYS A 203 1.69 -1.84 -0.27
N VAL A 204 1.88 -0.98 0.71
CA VAL A 204 1.77 -1.33 2.13
C VAL A 204 1.02 -0.24 2.87
N CYS A 205 0.18 -0.62 3.82
CA CYS A 205 -0.45 0.30 4.75
C CYS A 205 -0.32 -0.20 6.19
N PHE A 206 -0.52 0.70 7.14
CA PHE A 206 -0.59 0.35 8.55
C PHE A 206 -2.01 0.54 9.08
N LEU A 207 -2.51 -0.45 9.82
CA LEU A 207 -3.80 -0.41 10.49
C LEU A 207 -3.58 -0.28 12.00
N HIS A 208 -3.89 0.88 12.55
CA HIS A 208 -3.99 1.05 13.99
C HIS A 208 -5.36 0.58 14.50
N VAL A 209 -5.34 -0.26 15.54
CA VAL A 209 -6.54 -0.81 16.20
C VAL A 209 -6.63 -0.35 17.66
N PRO A 210 -7.83 -0.34 18.27
CA PRO A 210 -8.01 -0.09 19.70
C PRO A 210 -7.22 -1.06 20.58
N SER A 211 -6.94 -0.66 21.84
CA SER A 211 -6.27 -1.52 22.82
C SER A 211 -7.14 -2.58 23.49
N ASP A 212 -8.44 -2.58 23.21
CA ASP A 212 -9.36 -3.59 23.74
C ASP A 212 -9.04 -4.96 23.10
N ALA A 213 -8.59 -5.90 23.92
CA ALA A 213 -8.26 -7.27 23.53
C ALA A 213 -9.35 -8.28 23.96
N SER A 214 -10.54 -7.82 24.32
CA SER A 214 -11.68 -8.70 24.56
C SER A 214 -12.00 -9.52 23.31
N GLU A 215 -12.56 -10.72 23.49
CA GLU A 215 -12.92 -11.60 22.38
C GLU A 215 -13.83 -10.89 21.36
N ALA A 216 -14.78 -10.09 21.84
CA ALA A 216 -15.65 -9.28 21.01
C ALA A 216 -14.87 -8.23 20.21
N ALA A 217 -13.98 -7.45 20.85
CA ALA A 217 -13.17 -6.45 20.14
C ALA A 217 -12.25 -7.08 19.08
N VAL A 218 -11.62 -8.22 19.42
CA VAL A 218 -10.77 -8.97 18.49
C VAL A 218 -11.58 -9.57 17.34
N ALA A 219 -12.80 -10.05 17.58
CA ALA A 219 -13.69 -10.53 16.53
C ALA A 219 -14.09 -9.40 15.55
N HIS A 220 -14.46 -8.23 16.09
CA HIS A 220 -14.74 -7.04 15.26
C HIS A 220 -13.51 -6.59 14.47
N GLY A 221 -12.34 -6.55 15.11
CA GLY A 221 -11.09 -6.20 14.44
C GLY A 221 -10.73 -7.16 13.29
N ARG A 222 -11.04 -8.46 13.44
CA ARG A 222 -10.91 -9.46 12.36
C ARG A 222 -11.82 -9.17 11.19
N GLU A 223 -13.10 -8.91 11.44
CA GLU A 223 -14.06 -8.55 10.40
C GLU A 223 -13.61 -7.28 9.66
N LEU A 224 -13.24 -6.24 10.39
CA LEU A 224 -12.77 -4.98 9.81
C LEU A 224 -11.49 -5.14 9.00
N THR A 225 -10.57 -6.00 9.45
CA THR A 225 -9.34 -6.30 8.70
C THR A 225 -9.67 -7.07 7.41
N MET A 226 -10.59 -8.03 7.44
CA MET A 226 -11.06 -8.71 6.22
C MET A 226 -11.73 -7.72 5.24
N ASN A 227 -12.51 -6.77 5.74
CA ASN A 227 -13.10 -5.71 4.94
C ASN A 227 -12.04 -4.78 4.34
N LEU A 228 -10.97 -4.50 5.08
CA LEU A 228 -9.83 -3.72 4.58
C LEU A 228 -9.08 -4.47 3.47
N VAL A 229 -8.77 -5.76 3.67
CA VAL A 229 -8.17 -6.62 2.64
C VAL A 229 -9.02 -6.63 1.37
N ARG A 230 -10.34 -6.75 1.52
CA ARG A 230 -11.28 -6.66 0.39
C ARG A 230 -11.21 -5.33 -0.33
N SER A 231 -11.17 -4.24 0.42
CA SER A 231 -11.12 -2.88 -0.11
C SER A 231 -9.85 -2.62 -0.90
N ILE A 232 -8.71 -3.13 -0.42
CA ILE A 232 -7.43 -3.12 -1.14
C ILE A 232 -7.57 -3.91 -2.45
N ALA A 233 -8.07 -5.14 -2.40
CA ALA A 233 -8.23 -5.97 -3.60
C ALA A 233 -9.13 -5.32 -4.66
N GLU A 234 -10.24 -4.73 -4.25
CA GLU A 234 -11.16 -4.01 -5.14
C GLU A 234 -10.53 -2.76 -5.75
N SER A 235 -9.83 -1.95 -4.94
CA SER A 235 -9.17 -0.73 -5.41
C SER A 235 -8.08 -1.05 -6.44
N GLU A 236 -7.27 -2.06 -6.15
CA GLU A 236 -6.19 -2.50 -7.05
C GLU A 236 -6.71 -3.11 -8.35
N THR A 237 -7.80 -3.89 -8.27
CA THR A 237 -8.44 -4.48 -9.46
C THR A 237 -9.04 -3.39 -10.36
N ALA A 238 -9.72 -2.39 -9.78
CA ALA A 238 -10.29 -1.27 -10.53
C ALA A 238 -9.21 -0.46 -11.26
N ARG A 239 -8.09 -0.16 -10.60
CA ARG A 239 -6.95 0.56 -11.20
C ARG A 239 -6.29 -0.23 -12.35
N GLY A 240 -6.24 -1.56 -12.24
CA GLY A 240 -5.74 -2.42 -13.30
C GLY A 240 -6.57 -2.35 -14.59
N HIS A 241 -7.89 -2.21 -14.46
CA HIS A 241 -8.80 -2.03 -15.60
C HIS A 241 -8.68 -0.65 -16.24
N ASP A 242 -8.54 0.42 -15.45
CA ASP A 242 -8.40 1.79 -15.97
C ASP A 242 -7.08 2.01 -16.72
N GLY A 243 -6.00 1.32 -16.30
CA GLY A 243 -4.69 1.36 -16.95
C GLY A 243 -4.64 0.67 -18.33
N HIS A 244 -5.47 -0.36 -18.56
CA HIS A 244 -5.53 -1.06 -19.85
C HIS A 244 -6.37 -0.32 -20.92
N GLY A 245 -7.18 0.68 -20.53
CA GLY A 245 -8.03 1.45 -21.44
C GLY A 245 -7.34 2.60 -22.19
N ARG A 246 -6.09 2.95 -21.86
CA ARG A 246 -5.37 4.10 -22.45
C ARG A 246 -4.26 3.72 -23.44
N GLY A 247 -4.14 2.44 -23.80
CA GLY A 247 -3.00 1.90 -24.53
C GLY A 247 -3.27 1.34 -25.93
N GLN A 248 -4.43 1.60 -26.57
CA GLN A 248 -4.64 1.22 -27.98
C GLN A 248 -5.57 2.23 -28.67
N GLY A 249 -5.00 3.27 -29.24
CA GLY A 249 -5.76 4.24 -30.02
C GLY A 249 -4.86 5.26 -30.71
N GLN A 250 -4.76 5.11 -32.04
CA GLN A 250 -4.20 6.06 -33.02
C GLN A 250 -2.71 5.90 -33.34
N GLY A 251 -2.47 5.05 -34.34
CA GLY A 251 -1.21 4.97 -35.09
C GLY A 251 -1.44 4.35 -36.47
N GLN A 252 -2.45 4.82 -37.22
CA GLN A 252 -2.59 4.52 -38.65
C GLN A 252 -3.14 5.75 -39.38
N GLY A 253 -2.24 6.65 -39.77
CA GLY A 253 -2.48 7.63 -40.82
C GLY A 253 -1.93 7.06 -42.13
N GLN A 254 -2.80 6.43 -42.94
CA GLN A 254 -2.49 6.05 -44.31
C GLN A 254 -2.43 7.32 -45.17
N GLY A 255 -1.31 7.53 -45.85
CA GLY A 255 -1.17 8.51 -46.91
C GLY A 255 -1.60 7.94 -48.26
N HIS A 256 -2.37 8.73 -49.01
CA HIS A 256 -2.64 8.75 -50.47
C HIS A 256 -3.92 9.60 -50.61
N GLY A 257 -4.11 10.62 -51.44
CA GLY A 257 -3.31 11.33 -52.44
C GLY A 257 -4.26 12.25 -53.23
N SER A 258 -3.69 13.27 -53.88
CA SER A 258 -4.18 14.00 -55.07
C SER A 258 -5.27 15.08 -54.99
N GLY A 259 -5.02 16.16 -55.77
CA GLY A 259 -5.93 17.24 -56.18
C GLY A 259 -5.64 18.55 -55.43
N GLY A 260 -4.95 19.56 -55.97
CA GLY A 260 -5.11 20.18 -57.28
C GLY A 260 -5.70 21.57 -57.07
N GLY A 261 -4.87 22.62 -57.10
CA GLY A 261 -5.33 24.00 -56.84
C GLY A 261 -4.24 25.03 -57.12
N SER A 262 -4.26 25.57 -58.33
CA SER A 262 -3.43 26.65 -58.86
C SER A 262 -3.86 28.04 -58.39
N GLY A 263 -2.90 28.96 -58.27
CA GLY A 263 -3.09 30.42 -58.10
C GLY A 263 -2.22 30.91 -56.95
N GLY A 264 -1.12 31.63 -57.15
CA GLY A 264 -0.99 32.84 -57.94
C GLY A 264 -1.01 34.03 -56.95
N GLY A 265 0.15 34.56 -56.58
CA GLY A 265 0.24 35.67 -55.63
C GLY A 265 1.67 36.05 -55.25
N SER A 266 2.24 36.96 -56.02
CA SER A 266 3.51 37.66 -55.81
C SER A 266 3.44 38.75 -54.72
N GLY A 267 4.57 39.01 -54.07
CA GLY A 267 4.85 40.19 -53.22
C GLY A 267 5.49 39.75 -51.91
N GLY A 268 6.77 40.00 -51.60
CA GLY A 268 7.52 41.25 -51.74
C GLY A 268 7.52 41.94 -50.37
N GLY A 269 8.65 41.96 -49.66
CA GLY A 269 8.71 42.65 -48.35
C GLY A 269 9.90 42.28 -47.47
N SER A 270 11.01 42.95 -47.73
CA SER A 270 12.24 43.02 -46.93
C SER A 270 12.10 43.83 -45.62
N GLY A 271 12.96 43.54 -44.64
CA GLY A 271 13.33 44.42 -43.52
C GLY A 271 13.21 43.71 -42.17
N GLY A 272 14.19 43.64 -41.27
CA GLY A 272 15.43 44.40 -41.10
C GLY A 272 15.51 44.92 -39.66
N GLY A 273 16.55 44.54 -38.92
CA GLY A 273 16.97 45.13 -37.63
C GLY A 273 16.12 44.71 -36.41
N GLY A 274 16.64 44.54 -35.20
CA GLY A 274 17.94 44.89 -34.62
C GLY A 274 17.73 45.29 -33.14
N GLY A 275 18.68 44.92 -32.28
CA GLY A 275 18.86 45.45 -30.92
C GLY A 275 18.12 44.69 -29.80
N SER A 276 18.76 44.09 -28.78
CA SER A 276 19.75 44.55 -27.79
C SER A 276 19.17 45.41 -26.65
N GLY A 277 19.49 45.03 -25.41
CA GLY A 277 19.43 45.91 -24.22
C GLY A 277 18.46 45.39 -23.16
N HIS A 278 18.93 44.69 -22.13
CA HIS A 278 19.37 45.22 -20.83
C HIS A 278 18.22 45.73 -19.94
N GLY A 279 18.14 45.09 -18.77
CA GLY A 279 17.25 45.36 -17.65
C GLY A 279 17.37 44.21 -16.67
#